data_AF-A0A382PSS0-F1
#
_entry.id   AF-A0A382PSS0-F1
#
_cell.length_a   1.000
_cell.length_b   1.000
_cell.length_c   1.000
_cell.angle_alpha   90.00
_cell.angle_beta   90.00
_cell.angle_gamma   90.00
#
_symmetry.space_group_name_H-M   'P 1'
#
loop_
_entity.id
_entity.type
_entity.pdbx_description
1 polymer ?
#
loop_
_entity_poly.entity_id
_entity_poly.type
_entity_poly.pdbx_seq_one_letter_code
_entity_poly.pdbx_strand_id
1 'polypeptide(L)'
;MYIPRWNKIEDRDTIRQFVGDVGFASLVTPSDSGLKVTHLPLLYVDSPGDGVISGHMAKGNDHWKVFDGEQESVVIFQGPNAYVSPEWYETRPAVPTWNYGVVHMRGAVTMIDNADWLIQHVDDLGDFHEAGIGDGSKEASYEEIRTKLLG
;
A
#
# COMPACT_ATOMS: atom_id res chain seq x y z
N MET A 1 4.41 17.24 -5.11
CA MET A 1 3.26 17.21 -6.04
C MET A 1 2.36 18.40 -5.71
N TYR A 2 1.90 19.17 -6.70
CA TYR A 2 0.90 20.21 -6.46
C TYR A 2 -0.49 19.57 -6.42
N ILE A 3 -1.26 19.85 -5.37
CA ILE A 3 -2.62 19.35 -5.20
C ILE A 3 -3.52 20.58 -5.00
N PRO A 4 -4.39 20.92 -5.95
CA PRO A 4 -5.36 21.98 -5.78
C PRO A 4 -6.22 21.72 -4.53
N ARG A 5 -6.57 22.78 -3.78
CA ARG A 5 -7.28 22.65 -2.50
C ARG A 5 -8.56 21.80 -2.60
N TRP A 6 -9.33 21.92 -3.68
CA TRP A 6 -10.58 21.18 -3.89
C TRP A 6 -10.38 19.69 -4.22
N ASN A 7 -9.16 19.28 -4.59
CA ASN A 7 -8.80 17.88 -4.81
C ASN A 7 -8.07 17.27 -3.60
N LYS A 8 -7.72 18.08 -2.60
CA LYS A 8 -6.99 17.62 -1.43
C LYS A 8 -7.97 16.98 -0.44
N ILE A 9 -7.75 15.71 -0.15
CA ILE A 9 -8.43 15.00 0.93
C ILE A 9 -7.51 14.99 2.15
N GLU A 10 -8.03 15.45 3.28
CA GLU A 10 -7.33 15.45 4.59
C GLU A 10 -8.09 14.62 5.64
N ASP A 11 -9.29 14.16 5.31
CA ASP A 11 -10.07 13.29 6.19
C ASP A 11 -9.42 11.92 6.30
N ARG A 12 -9.10 11.53 7.54
CA ARG A 12 -8.31 10.34 7.83
C ARG A 12 -9.06 9.05 7.57
N ASP A 13 -10.36 9.03 7.84
CA ASP A 13 -11.18 7.84 7.63
C ASP A 13 -11.33 7.57 6.13
N THR A 14 -11.52 8.62 5.33
CA THR A 14 -11.52 8.54 3.87
C THR A 14 -10.17 8.03 3.33
N ILE A 15 -9.05 8.52 3.86
CA ILE A 15 -7.70 8.07 3.45
C ILE A 15 -7.49 6.60 3.83
N ARG A 16 -7.84 6.20 5.05
CA ARG A 16 -7.76 4.82 5.52
C ARG A 16 -8.60 3.90 4.63
N GLN A 17 -9.83 4.28 4.35
CA GLN A 17 -10.71 3.51 3.48
C GLN A 17 -10.11 3.35 2.09
N PHE A 18 -9.63 4.44 1.49
CA PHE A 18 -8.98 4.39 0.18
C PHE A 18 -7.75 3.47 0.15
N VAL A 19 -6.90 3.54 1.19
CA VAL A 19 -5.73 2.66 1.33
C VAL A 19 -6.16 1.20 1.42
N GLY A 20 -7.19 0.89 2.22
CA GLY A 20 -7.74 -0.45 2.35
C GLY A 20 -8.36 -0.98 1.05
N ASP A 21 -9.14 -0.15 0.35
CA ASP A 21 -9.79 -0.50 -0.92
C ASP A 21 -8.75 -0.78 -2.03
N VAL A 22 -7.61 -0.09 -2.02
CA VAL A 22 -6.52 -0.32 -2.97
C VAL A 22 -5.70 -1.55 -2.58
N GLY A 23 -5.23 -1.63 -1.33
CA GLY A 23 -4.52 -2.78 -0.73
C GLY A 23 -3.15 -3.14 -1.32
N PHE A 24 -2.90 -2.84 -2.60
CA PHE A 24 -1.65 -3.11 -3.31
C PHE A 24 -0.95 -1.81 -3.70
N ALA A 25 0.26 -1.61 -3.20
CA ALA A 25 0.96 -0.33 -3.30
C ALA A 25 2.39 -0.47 -3.81
N SER A 26 2.99 0.66 -4.14
CA SER A 26 4.41 0.75 -4.49
C SER A 26 5.18 1.38 -3.34
N LEU A 27 6.11 0.63 -2.74
CA LEU A 27 7.11 1.16 -1.82
C LEU A 27 8.30 1.67 -2.63
N VAL A 28 8.71 2.90 -2.36
CA VAL A 28 9.87 3.55 -2.98
C VAL A 28 10.81 4.04 -1.89
N THR A 29 12.06 3.58 -1.93
CA THR A 29 13.09 3.93 -0.95
C THR A 29 14.38 4.35 -1.66
N PRO A 30 14.99 5.48 -1.26
CA PRO A 30 16.33 5.85 -1.71
C PRO A 30 17.40 4.82 -1.31
N SER A 31 18.42 4.65 -2.14
CA SER A 31 19.59 3.82 -1.86
C SER A 31 20.83 4.40 -2.55
N ASP A 32 22.01 3.93 -2.17
CA ASP A 32 23.29 4.31 -2.80
C ASP A 32 23.31 4.03 -4.31
N SER A 33 22.53 3.05 -4.77
CA SER A 33 22.41 2.65 -6.18
C SER A 33 21.27 3.35 -6.95
N GLY A 34 20.58 4.31 -6.33
CA GLY A 34 19.37 4.94 -6.86
C GLY A 34 18.10 4.53 -6.10
N LEU A 35 16.94 4.56 -6.76
CA LEU A 35 15.68 4.20 -6.11
C LEU A 35 15.44 2.69 -6.15
N LYS A 36 15.07 2.12 -5.00
CA LYS A 36 14.46 0.79 -4.92
C LYS A 36 12.95 0.95 -5.01
N VAL A 37 12.31 0.08 -5.79
CA VAL A 37 10.84 0.06 -5.95
C VAL A 37 10.37 -1.39 -5.80
N THR A 38 9.42 -1.62 -4.90
CA THR A 38 8.75 -2.93 -4.77
C THR A 38 7.25 -2.71 -4.70
N HIS A 39 6.49 -3.53 -5.41
CA HIS A 39 5.03 -3.57 -5.30
C HIS A 39 4.60 -4.67 -4.34
N LEU A 40 3.80 -4.32 -3.33
CA LEU A 40 3.42 -5.23 -2.24
C LEU A 40 1.97 -5.03 -1.84
N PRO A 41 1.29 -6.11 -1.40
CA PRO A 41 0.08 -5.98 -0.60
C PRO A 41 0.45 -5.41 0.78
N LEU A 42 -0.30 -4.41 1.26
CA LEU A 42 -0.02 -3.67 2.49
C LEU A 42 -1.31 -3.43 3.28
N LEU A 43 -1.21 -3.40 4.61
CA LEU A 43 -2.32 -3.09 5.52
C LEU A 43 -2.14 -1.73 6.17
N TYR A 44 -3.25 -1.01 6.33
CA TYR A 44 -3.32 0.13 7.23
C TYR A 44 -3.54 -0.34 8.67
N VAL A 45 -2.64 0.02 9.56
CA VAL A 45 -2.67 -0.28 10.99
C VAL A 45 -2.98 0.99 11.76
N ASP A 46 -4.04 0.94 12.58
CA ASP A 46 -4.38 2.04 13.46
C ASP A 46 -3.30 2.23 14.53
N SER A 47 -2.70 3.42 14.56
CA SER A 47 -1.74 3.82 15.57
C SER A 47 -2.06 5.22 16.08
N PRO A 48 -1.61 5.60 17.29
CA PRO A 48 -1.51 7.00 17.65
C PRO A 48 -0.67 7.74 16.60
N GLY A 49 -1.08 8.94 16.18
CA GLY A 49 -0.41 9.70 15.11
C GLY A 49 -0.99 9.44 13.72
N ASP A 50 -0.19 9.49 12.65
CA ASP A 50 -0.63 9.53 11.24
C ASP A 50 -0.94 8.16 10.60
N GLY A 51 -1.07 7.10 11.41
CA GLY A 51 -1.30 5.73 10.96
C GLY A 51 0.00 5.04 10.52
N VAL A 52 0.01 3.71 10.55
CA VAL A 52 1.15 2.88 10.15
C VAL A 52 0.74 2.00 8.98
N ILE A 53 1.65 1.78 8.04
CA ILE A 53 1.47 0.76 7.00
C ILE A 53 2.35 -0.44 7.34
N SER A 54 1.76 -1.63 7.35
CA SER A 54 2.47 -2.89 7.54
C SER A 54 2.45 -3.73 6.26
N GLY A 55 3.50 -4.52 6.07
CA GLY A 55 3.68 -5.39 4.93
C GLY A 55 4.80 -6.38 5.18
N HIS A 56 4.95 -7.32 4.26
CA HIS A 56 6.09 -8.24 4.24
C HIS A 56 6.64 -8.37 2.83
N MET A 57 7.89 -8.80 2.71
CA MET A 57 8.50 -9.10 1.43
C MET A 57 9.41 -10.32 1.55
N ALA A 58 9.59 -11.03 0.43
CA ALA A 58 10.49 -12.18 0.39
C ALA A 58 11.93 -11.75 0.72
N LYS A 59 12.66 -12.58 1.48
CA LYS A 59 14.06 -12.32 1.85
C LYS A 59 15.01 -12.15 0.65
N GLY A 60 14.69 -12.78 -0.48
CA GLY A 60 15.41 -12.62 -1.75
C GLY A 60 15.18 -11.28 -2.44
N ASN A 61 14.23 -10.46 -1.98
CA ASN A 61 14.05 -9.10 -2.46
C ASN A 61 15.02 -8.17 -1.73
N ASP A 62 16.09 -7.78 -2.40
CA ASP A 62 17.15 -6.93 -1.84
C ASP A 62 16.71 -5.51 -1.43
N HIS A 63 15.44 -5.12 -1.61
CA HIS A 63 14.90 -3.85 -1.11
C HIS A 63 15.04 -3.74 0.42
N TRP A 64 14.83 -4.80 1.19
CA TRP A 64 14.91 -4.70 2.67
C TRP A 64 16.29 -4.28 3.18
N LYS A 65 17.35 -4.54 2.40
CA LYS A 65 18.74 -4.23 2.78
C LYS A 65 19.02 -2.73 2.90
N VAL A 66 18.14 -1.88 2.37
CA VAL A 66 18.29 -0.42 2.41
C VAL A 66 17.52 0.24 3.55
N PHE A 67 16.79 -0.54 4.36
CA PHE A 67 16.07 0.00 5.52
C PHE A 67 17.00 0.11 6.72
N ASP A 68 17.23 1.34 7.17
CA ASP A 68 18.05 1.69 8.34
C ASP A 68 17.22 2.22 9.52
N GLY A 69 15.90 2.34 9.36
CA GLY A 69 14.98 2.91 10.35
C GLY A 69 14.93 4.45 10.37
N GLU A 70 15.70 5.13 9.51
CA GLU A 70 15.78 6.60 9.46
C GLU A 70 15.45 7.15 8.07
N GLN A 71 15.80 6.42 7.01
CA GLN A 71 15.61 6.80 5.62
C GLN A 71 14.12 6.96 5.29
N GLU A 72 13.72 8.19 4.95
CA GLU A 72 12.37 8.47 4.46
C GLU A 72 12.11 7.65 3.19
N SER A 73 11.04 6.88 3.23
CA SER A 73 10.47 6.14 2.12
C SER A 73 9.06 6.64 1.83
N VAL A 74 8.55 6.34 0.63
CA VAL A 74 7.16 6.65 0.27
C VAL A 74 6.45 5.39 -0.18
N VAL A 75 5.24 5.20 0.35
CA VAL A 75 4.29 4.20 -0.14
C VAL A 75 3.23 4.93 -0.98
N ILE A 76 2.98 4.42 -2.18
CA ILE A 76 2.05 4.99 -3.16
C ILE A 76 0.92 3.99 -3.38
N PHE A 77 -0.28 4.34 -2.90
CA PHE A 77 -1.52 3.65 -3.22
C PHE A 77 -2.17 4.36 -4.39
N GLN A 78 -2.15 3.73 -5.57
CA GLN A 78 -2.73 4.29 -6.78
C GLN A 78 -4.08 3.63 -7.05
N GLY A 79 -5.14 4.43 -6.97
CA GLY A 79 -6.49 3.98 -7.26
C GLY A 79 -6.86 4.05 -8.75
N PRO A 80 -8.15 3.89 -9.05
CA PRO A 80 -8.68 4.04 -10.40
C PRO A 80 -8.30 5.39 -11.01
N ASN A 81 -8.01 5.36 -12.30
CA ASN A 81 -7.66 6.54 -13.08
C ASN A 81 -8.18 6.40 -14.51
N ALA A 82 -8.51 7.51 -15.15
CA ALA A 82 -9.03 7.54 -16.49
C ALA A 82 -8.77 8.88 -17.18
N TYR A 83 -8.55 8.83 -18.49
CA TYR A 83 -8.59 10.01 -19.35
C TYR A 83 -10.02 10.56 -19.41
N VAL A 84 -10.16 11.87 -19.33
CA VAL A 84 -11.42 12.60 -19.47
C VAL A 84 -11.36 13.47 -20.72
N SER A 85 -12.16 13.09 -21.72
CA SER A 85 -12.19 13.77 -23.01
C SER A 85 -12.93 15.10 -22.91
N PRO A 86 -12.41 16.19 -23.52
CA PRO A 86 -13.13 17.45 -23.60
C PRO A 86 -14.41 17.32 -24.45
N GLU A 87 -14.50 16.28 -25.29
CA GLU A 87 -15.68 15.99 -26.12
C GLU A 87 -16.89 15.51 -25.33
N TRP A 88 -16.73 15.12 -24.06
CA TRP A 88 -17.85 14.74 -23.20
C TRP A 88 -18.60 15.94 -22.61
N TYR A 89 -18.04 17.15 -22.72
CA TYR A 89 -18.64 18.37 -22.19
C TYR A 89 -19.41 19.14 -23.26
N GLU A 90 -20.62 19.57 -22.92
CA GLU A 90 -21.44 20.44 -23.76
C GLU A 90 -20.89 21.89 -23.78
N THR A 91 -20.26 22.33 -22.69
CA THR A 91 -19.74 23.69 -22.52
C THR A 91 -18.32 23.81 -23.08
N ARG A 92 -18.05 24.93 -23.78
CA ARG A 92 -16.74 25.23 -24.37
C ARG A 92 -16.23 26.62 -23.96
N PRO A 93 -14.91 26.82 -23.82
CA PRO A 93 -13.84 25.84 -24.08
C PRO A 93 -13.71 24.80 -22.96
N ALA A 94 -13.36 23.57 -23.34
CA ALA A 94 -13.04 22.47 -22.43
C ALA A 94 -11.65 21.93 -22.76
N VAL A 95 -10.90 21.52 -21.73
CA VAL A 95 -9.53 20.98 -21.85
C VAL A 95 -9.49 19.50 -21.49
N PRO A 96 -8.64 18.69 -22.14
CA PRO A 96 -8.45 17.31 -21.74
C PRO A 96 -7.80 17.20 -20.37
N THR A 97 -8.15 16.17 -19.61
CA THR A 97 -7.54 15.90 -18.29
C THR A 97 -7.47 14.40 -17.99
N TRP A 98 -6.82 14.04 -16.89
CA TRP A 98 -6.85 12.71 -16.29
C TRP A 98 -7.43 12.82 -14.87
N ASN A 99 -8.45 12.03 -14.59
CA ASN A 99 -8.95 11.82 -13.23
C ASN A 99 -8.23 10.64 -12.60
N TYR A 100 -7.83 10.78 -11.34
CA TYR A 100 -7.20 9.71 -10.57
C TYR A 100 -7.38 9.94 -9.07
N GLY A 101 -7.33 8.86 -8.30
CA GLY A 101 -7.14 8.89 -6.86
C GLY A 101 -5.75 8.36 -6.50
N VAL A 102 -5.06 9.01 -5.57
CA VAL A 102 -3.77 8.54 -5.07
C VAL A 102 -3.57 8.96 -3.61
N VAL A 103 -3.00 8.07 -2.81
CA VAL A 103 -2.51 8.37 -1.46
C VAL A 103 -1.01 8.10 -1.42
N HIS A 104 -0.26 9.09 -0.94
CA HIS A 104 1.17 8.96 -0.64
C HIS A 104 1.35 9.00 0.88
N MET A 105 1.93 7.94 1.45
CA MET A 105 2.33 7.90 2.86
C MET A 105 3.84 7.93 2.94
N ARG A 106 4.38 8.82 3.77
CA ARG A 106 5.83 9.04 3.93
C ARG A 106 6.23 8.70 5.35
N GLY A 107 7.36 8.04 5.50
CA GLY A 107 7.91 7.68 6.80
C GLY A 107 9.15 6.81 6.66
N ALA A 108 9.84 6.61 7.77
CA ALA A 108 10.91 5.63 7.84
C ALA A 108 10.34 4.21 7.90
N VAL A 109 11.05 3.25 7.33
CA VAL A 109 10.67 1.83 7.35
C VAL A 109 11.42 1.13 8.47
N THR A 110 10.68 0.54 9.40
CA THR A 110 11.24 -0.28 10.49
C THR A 110 11.08 -1.75 10.13
N MET A 111 12.19 -2.49 10.11
CA MET A 111 12.14 -3.95 9.96
C MET A 111 11.68 -4.61 11.26
N ILE A 112 10.83 -5.63 11.11
CA ILE A 112 10.36 -6.45 12.22
C ILE A 112 10.94 -7.85 12.03
N ASP A 113 11.90 -8.22 12.88
CA ASP A 113 12.50 -9.56 12.93
C ASP A 113 11.85 -10.37 14.08
N ASN A 114 10.59 -10.73 13.87
CA ASN A 114 9.80 -11.51 14.83
C ASN A 114 8.87 -12.47 14.07
N ALA A 115 9.08 -13.77 14.27
CA ALA A 115 8.33 -14.83 13.60
C ALA A 115 6.84 -14.81 13.95
N ASP A 116 6.49 -14.64 15.23
CA ASP A 116 5.09 -14.61 15.69
C ASP A 116 4.34 -13.42 15.08
N TRP A 117 5.00 -12.26 15.00
CA TRP A 117 4.46 -11.07 14.33
C TRP A 117 4.24 -11.33 12.84
N LEU A 118 5.21 -11.97 12.15
CA LEU A 118 5.10 -12.25 10.73
C LEU A 118 3.94 -13.22 10.43
N ILE A 119 3.78 -14.27 11.23
CA ILE A 119 2.65 -15.22 11.09
C ILE A 119 1.33 -14.46 11.23
N GLN A 120 1.17 -13.69 12.31
CA GLN A 120 -0.05 -12.93 12.55
C GLN A 120 -0.32 -11.93 11.43
N HIS A 121 0.71 -11.23 10.96
CA HIS A 121 0.57 -10.26 9.87
C HIS A 121 0.13 -10.92 8.55
N VAL A 122 0.68 -12.10 8.23
CA VAL A 122 0.27 -12.85 7.03
C VAL A 122 -1.18 -13.31 7.14
N ASP A 123 -1.59 -13.76 8.33
CA ASP A 123 -2.98 -14.13 8.60
C ASP A 123 -3.92 -12.92 8.46
N ASP A 124 -3.59 -11.80 9.09
CA ASP A 124 -4.37 -10.56 9.02
C ASP A 124 -4.52 -10.07 7.57
N LEU A 125 -3.44 -10.16 6.78
CA LEU A 125 -3.45 -9.77 5.38
C LEU A 125 -4.32 -10.69 4.53
N GLY A 126 -4.23 -12.00 4.77
CA GLY A 126 -5.09 -12.99 4.13
C GLY A 126 -6.56 -12.75 4.49
N ASP A 127 -6.88 -12.66 5.77
CA ASP A 127 -8.23 -12.43 6.25
C ASP A 127 -8.82 -11.12 5.72
N PHE A 128 -8.03 -10.05 5.64
CA PHE A 128 -8.47 -8.76 5.10
C PHE A 128 -8.89 -8.87 3.63
N HIS A 129 -8.09 -9.53 2.79
CA HIS A 129 -8.37 -9.66 1.36
C HIS A 129 -9.43 -10.72 1.05
N GLU A 130 -9.58 -11.74 1.89
CA GLU A 130 -10.59 -12.78 1.73
C GLU A 130 -11.95 -12.41 2.35
N ALA A 131 -12.05 -11.36 3.19
CA ALA A 131 -13.29 -10.99 3.91
C ALA A 131 -14.53 -10.75 3.03
N GLY A 132 -14.37 -10.51 1.73
CA GLY A 132 -15.46 -10.34 0.75
C GLY A 132 -15.56 -11.44 -0.31
N ILE A 133 -14.67 -12.42 -0.26
CA ILE A 133 -14.63 -13.59 -1.15
C ILE A 133 -15.29 -14.71 -0.35
N GLY A 134 -16.28 -15.42 -0.91
CA GLY A 134 -17.10 -16.41 -0.17
C GLY A 134 -16.29 -17.51 0.54
N ASP A 135 -16.97 -18.43 1.25
CA ASP A 135 -16.40 -19.40 2.23
C ASP A 135 -15.37 -20.44 1.72
N GLY A 136 -14.70 -20.21 0.61
CA GLY A 136 -13.77 -21.11 -0.07
C GLY A 136 -12.59 -21.57 0.79
N SER A 137 -12.81 -22.65 1.54
CA SER A 137 -11.83 -23.59 2.10
C SER A 137 -10.67 -22.97 2.90
N LYS A 138 -10.94 -22.48 4.11
CA LYS A 138 -9.90 -22.01 5.04
C LYS A 138 -9.01 -23.11 5.66
N GLU A 139 -9.28 -24.39 5.46
CA GLU A 139 -8.90 -25.39 6.48
C GLU A 139 -7.71 -26.32 6.24
N ALA A 140 -6.85 -26.12 5.22
CA ALA A 140 -5.70 -27.02 5.07
C ALA A 140 -4.38 -26.41 4.56
N SER A 141 -4.37 -25.26 3.88
CA SER A 141 -3.16 -24.83 3.15
C SER A 141 -2.22 -23.90 3.92
N TYR A 142 -2.69 -23.21 4.96
CA TYR A 142 -1.90 -22.14 5.58
C TYR A 142 -0.77 -22.65 6.49
N GLU A 143 -0.91 -23.78 7.20
CA GLU A 143 0.17 -24.22 8.11
C GLU A 143 1.44 -24.73 7.40
N GLU A 144 1.28 -25.43 6.28
CA GLU A 144 2.43 -25.83 5.46
C GLU A 144 3.10 -24.63 4.78
N ILE A 145 2.33 -23.58 4.47
CA ILE A 145 2.82 -22.31 3.91
C ILE A 145 3.53 -21.49 5.00
N ARG A 146 2.97 -21.40 6.22
CA ARG A 146 3.58 -20.71 7.38
C ARG A 146 4.98 -21.23 7.68
N THR A 147 5.16 -22.55 7.65
CA THR A 147 6.48 -23.18 7.88
C THR A 147 7.50 -22.77 6.80
N LYS A 148 7.07 -22.55 5.55
CA LYS A 148 7.94 -22.10 4.44
C LYS A 148 8.22 -20.60 4.45
N LEU A 149 7.33 -19.78 5.04
CA LEU A 149 7.52 -18.34 5.17
C LEU A 149 8.61 -17.99 6.21
N LEU A 150 8.87 -18.87 7.16
CA LEU A 150 9.84 -18.69 8.24
C LEU A 150 11.23 -19.29 7.96
N GLY A 151 11.42 -19.98 6.83
CA GLY A 151 12.68 -20.63 6.42
C GLY A 151 13.41 -19.89 5.31
#